data_AF-A0A3Q3AWY9-F1
#
_entry.id   AF-A0A3Q3AWY9-F1
#
_cell.length_a   1.000
_cell.length_b   1.000
_cell.length_c   1.000
_cell.angle_alpha   90.00
_cell.angle_beta   90.00
_cell.angle_gamma   90.00
#
_symmetry.space_group_name_H-M   'P 1'
#
loop_
_entity.id
_entity.type
_entity.pdbx_description
1 polymer ?
#
loop_
_entity_poly.entity_id
_entity_poly.type
_entity_poly.pdbx_seq_one_letter_code
_entity_poly.pdbx_strand_id
1 'polypeptide(L)'
;MSYFSRRAEREELINDPEVKQEEAGTAGPRAGPAAKCPTSLMILGTLCVLLVAGVIVLSVTLIVVMNQQEAKINDLRAKNEKLIEGNKNLTRWNQEKTAENNELMNEAQKLTEERDNLTWTMEVILTFDSFPVKDFCPNKKCQPCQNSWIQFQEKCYLFYKEAAPWKTWEQSRQFCQNKSADLVVVDDLQEQEFVSNHLEPYFSRFHGYWLGLRQVNNIWVWVDGHNDTLG
;
A
#
# COMPACT_ATOMS: atom_id res chain seq x y z
N MET A 1 -21.09 -16.27 -35.51
CA MET A 1 -22.41 -16.94 -35.56
C MET A 1 -23.46 -15.92 -36.02
N SER A 2 -24.54 -16.40 -36.64
CA SER A 2 -25.65 -15.60 -37.22
C SER A 2 -26.58 -15.03 -36.09
N TYR A 3 -27.52 -14.09 -36.31
CA TYR A 3 -28.45 -13.90 -37.44
C TYR A 3 -28.89 -12.43 -37.71
N PHE A 4 -29.61 -12.26 -38.84
CA PHE A 4 -30.39 -11.09 -39.30
C PHE A 4 -31.75 -10.98 -38.51
N SER A 5 -32.71 -10.04 -38.70
CA SER A 5 -33.07 -9.20 -39.87
C SER A 5 -33.87 -7.92 -39.51
N ARG A 6 -34.50 -7.27 -40.52
CA ARG A 6 -35.16 -5.93 -40.49
C ARG A 6 -36.71 -5.97 -40.53
N ARG A 7 -37.30 -4.78 -40.31
CA ARG A 7 -38.57 -4.23 -40.90
C ARG A 7 -39.87 -4.38 -40.06
N ALA A 8 -40.95 -3.64 -40.34
CA ALA A 8 -41.19 -2.18 -40.14
C ALA A 8 -42.49 -1.71 -40.84
N GLU A 9 -43.28 -0.83 -40.18
CA GLU A 9 -44.39 0.01 -40.68
C GLU A 9 -44.39 1.31 -39.82
N ARG A 10 -44.60 2.54 -40.32
CA ARG A 10 -45.78 3.20 -40.95
C ARG A 10 -46.94 3.30 -39.94
N GLU A 11 -47.61 4.44 -39.68
CA GLU A 11 -48.01 5.64 -40.47
C GLU A 11 -47.64 6.96 -39.74
N GLU A 12 -47.25 8.08 -40.40
CA GLU A 12 -48.06 9.07 -41.17
C GLU A 12 -49.15 9.75 -40.32
N LEU A 13 -49.37 11.08 -40.29
CA LEU A 13 -48.74 12.29 -40.90
C LEU A 13 -48.95 13.48 -39.88
N ILE A 14 -48.77 14.81 -40.11
CA ILE A 14 -48.70 15.65 -41.32
C ILE A 14 -47.87 16.96 -41.12
N ASN A 15 -47.29 17.44 -42.23
CA ASN A 15 -46.79 18.77 -42.65
C ASN A 15 -46.70 19.99 -41.69
N ASP A 16 -45.47 20.51 -41.59
CA ASP A 16 -45.09 21.90 -41.96
C ASP A 16 -44.95 22.00 -43.52
N PRO A 17 -44.85 23.17 -44.20
CA PRO A 17 -44.76 24.54 -43.67
C PRO A 17 -45.61 25.63 -44.38
N GLU A 18 -45.46 26.83 -43.84
CA GLU A 18 -45.62 28.21 -44.36
C GLU A 18 -45.46 28.44 -45.90
N VAL A 19 -46.01 29.57 -46.43
CA VAL A 19 -45.36 30.61 -47.31
C VAL A 19 -46.32 31.34 -48.31
N LYS A 20 -46.21 32.68 -48.41
CA LYS A 20 -46.65 33.62 -49.51
C LYS A 20 -48.16 33.93 -49.74
N GLN A 21 -48.59 35.04 -50.40
CA GLN A 21 -48.07 36.43 -50.55
C GLN A 21 -49.22 37.37 -51.04
N GLU A 22 -48.92 38.61 -51.46
CA GLU A 22 -49.80 39.60 -52.13
C GLU A 22 -50.34 39.10 -53.52
N GLU A 23 -51.31 39.70 -54.23
CA GLU A 23 -51.70 41.11 -54.46
C GLU A 23 -53.20 41.38 -54.80
N ALA A 24 -53.60 42.66 -54.67
CA ALA A 24 -54.50 43.50 -55.51
C ALA A 24 -55.94 43.11 -56.00
N GLY A 25 -56.86 44.10 -55.92
CA GLY A 25 -57.44 44.68 -57.16
C GLY A 25 -58.99 44.81 -57.38
N THR A 26 -59.62 45.90 -56.89
CA THR A 26 -60.79 46.66 -57.49
C THR A 26 -62.13 45.94 -57.86
N ALA A 27 -63.32 46.56 -57.93
CA ALA A 27 -63.82 47.94 -57.76
C ALA A 27 -65.28 47.97 -57.18
N GLY A 28 -65.84 49.16 -56.88
CA GLY A 28 -67.17 49.37 -56.23
C GLY A 28 -68.40 49.46 -57.17
N PRO A 29 -69.49 50.23 -56.86
CA PRO A 29 -69.60 51.33 -55.87
C PRO A 29 -70.97 51.52 -55.11
N ARG A 30 -71.05 52.62 -54.32
CA ARG A 30 -72.23 53.40 -53.82
C ARG A 30 -72.99 53.02 -52.52
N ALA A 31 -72.63 53.74 -51.45
CA ALA A 31 -73.47 54.65 -50.63
C ALA A 31 -74.73 54.16 -49.86
N GLY A 32 -74.68 54.32 -48.52
CA GLY A 32 -75.81 54.31 -47.57
C GLY A 32 -75.31 54.67 -46.14
N PRO A 33 -76.07 55.40 -45.29
CA PRO A 33 -75.53 56.01 -44.07
C PRO A 33 -75.56 55.13 -42.80
N ALA A 34 -74.78 55.54 -41.79
CA ALA A 34 -74.56 54.83 -40.53
C ALA A 34 -75.67 55.03 -39.48
N ALA A 35 -75.70 54.17 -38.43
CA ALA A 35 -75.59 54.60 -37.03
C ALA A 35 -75.57 53.44 -35.99
N LYS A 36 -75.08 53.77 -34.78
CA LYS A 36 -75.20 53.08 -33.47
C LYS A 36 -74.26 51.89 -33.19
N CYS A 37 -73.59 51.97 -32.04
CA CYS A 37 -72.73 50.94 -31.44
C CYS A 37 -73.19 50.68 -29.99
N PRO A 38 -73.32 49.43 -29.51
CA PRO A 38 -73.84 49.12 -28.18
C PRO A 38 -72.74 49.07 -27.11
N THR A 39 -73.07 49.51 -25.89
CA THR A 39 -72.14 49.69 -24.76
C THR A 39 -71.53 48.40 -24.19
N SER A 40 -72.00 47.22 -24.59
CA SER A 40 -71.53 45.92 -24.06
C SER A 40 -70.07 45.59 -24.43
N LEU A 41 -69.60 45.98 -25.63
CA LEU A 41 -68.24 45.66 -26.08
C LEU A 41 -67.14 46.29 -25.19
N MET A 42 -67.42 47.43 -24.56
CA MET A 42 -66.45 48.17 -23.74
C MET A 42 -65.98 47.36 -22.53
N ILE A 43 -66.88 46.58 -21.91
CA ILE A 43 -66.59 45.81 -20.69
C ILE A 43 -65.77 44.56 -21.02
N LEU A 44 -66.06 43.90 -22.14
CA LEU A 44 -65.29 42.74 -22.59
C LEU A 44 -63.85 43.14 -22.98
N GLY A 45 -63.71 44.28 -23.66
CA GLY A 45 -62.40 44.83 -24.04
C GLY A 45 -61.51 45.15 -22.84
N THR A 46 -62.04 45.85 -21.82
CA THR A 46 -61.25 46.17 -20.60
C THR A 46 -60.89 44.93 -19.80
N LEU A 47 -61.79 43.94 -19.71
CA LEU A 47 -61.51 42.67 -19.02
C LEU A 47 -60.41 41.86 -19.72
N CYS A 48 -60.41 41.81 -21.06
CA CYS A 48 -59.30 41.24 -21.83
C CYS A 48 -57.97 41.97 -21.60
N VAL A 49 -57.97 43.32 -21.58
CA VAL A 49 -56.75 44.11 -21.32
C VAL A 49 -56.19 43.82 -19.91
N LEU A 50 -57.04 43.68 -18.90
CA LEU A 50 -56.61 43.33 -17.53
C LEU A 50 -56.03 41.90 -17.46
N LEU A 51 -56.64 40.93 -18.15
CA LEU A 51 -56.10 39.57 -18.22
C LEU A 51 -54.73 39.54 -18.93
N VAL A 52 -54.58 40.23 -20.06
CA VAL A 52 -53.31 40.34 -20.79
C VAL A 52 -52.23 41.01 -19.93
N ALA A 53 -52.57 42.10 -19.23
CA ALA A 53 -51.63 42.75 -18.30
C ALA A 53 -51.19 41.81 -17.16
N GLY A 54 -52.12 41.03 -16.58
CA GLY A 54 -51.81 40.03 -15.57
C GLY A 54 -50.87 38.93 -16.08
N VAL A 55 -51.10 38.42 -17.29
CA VAL A 55 -50.22 37.42 -17.93
C VAL A 55 -48.83 37.99 -18.23
N ILE A 56 -48.72 39.26 -18.64
CA ILE A 56 -47.42 39.94 -18.85
C ILE A 56 -46.66 40.10 -17.53
N VAL A 57 -47.31 40.49 -16.43
CA VAL A 57 -46.66 40.57 -15.11
C VAL A 57 -46.23 39.19 -14.63
N LEU A 58 -47.03 38.15 -14.85
CA LEU A 58 -46.67 36.77 -14.51
C LEU A 58 -45.47 36.27 -15.32
N SER A 59 -45.43 36.50 -16.64
CA SER A 59 -44.32 36.06 -17.48
C SER A 59 -43.02 36.80 -17.16
N VAL A 60 -43.07 38.12 -16.96
CA VAL A 60 -41.90 38.92 -16.55
C VAL A 60 -41.37 38.47 -15.18
N THR A 61 -42.24 38.23 -14.20
CA THR A 61 -41.79 37.76 -12.87
C THR A 61 -41.19 36.35 -12.93
N LEU A 62 -41.77 35.43 -13.72
CA LEU A 62 -41.18 34.11 -13.96
C LEU A 62 -39.79 34.20 -14.63
N ILE A 63 -39.63 35.02 -15.66
CA ILE A 63 -38.34 35.24 -16.34
C ILE A 63 -37.29 35.78 -15.36
N VAL A 64 -37.63 36.79 -14.54
CA VAL A 64 -36.73 37.35 -13.53
C VAL A 64 -36.33 36.31 -12.49
N VAL A 65 -37.27 35.47 -12.02
CA VAL A 65 -36.98 34.39 -11.07
C VAL A 65 -36.08 33.32 -11.70
N MET A 66 -36.34 32.89 -12.94
CA MET A 66 -35.51 31.90 -13.62
C MET A 66 -34.07 32.39 -13.81
N ASN A 67 -33.90 33.62 -14.29
CA ASN A 67 -32.58 34.24 -14.45
C ASN A 67 -31.82 34.34 -13.11
N GLN A 68 -32.53 34.64 -12.01
CA GLN A 68 -31.93 34.68 -10.67
C GLN A 68 -31.53 33.29 -10.15
N GLN A 69 -32.29 32.23 -10.49
CA GLN A 69 -31.93 30.86 -10.13
C GLN A 69 -30.72 30.37 -10.92
N GLU A 70 -30.65 30.66 -12.23
CA GLU A 70 -29.47 30.33 -13.05
C GLU A 70 -28.19 31.00 -12.50
N ALA A 71 -28.26 32.29 -12.16
CA ALA A 71 -27.13 33.01 -11.57
C ALA A 71 -26.64 32.36 -10.25
N LYS A 72 -27.57 31.93 -9.38
CA LYS A 72 -27.25 31.20 -8.13
C LYS A 72 -26.64 29.82 -8.40
N ILE A 73 -27.18 29.07 -9.38
CA ILE A 73 -26.67 27.75 -9.77
C ILE A 73 -25.23 27.87 -10.32
N ASN A 74 -24.96 28.89 -11.13
CA ASN A 74 -23.62 29.12 -11.69
C ASN A 74 -22.60 29.57 -10.63
N ASP A 75 -22.99 30.42 -9.67
CA ASP A 75 -22.16 30.75 -8.49
C ASP A 75 -21.87 29.52 -7.60
N LEU A 76 -22.87 28.70 -7.31
CA LEU A 76 -22.71 27.45 -6.55
C LEU A 76 -21.83 26.44 -7.28
N ARG A 77 -21.95 26.33 -8.61
CA ARG A 77 -21.06 25.50 -9.45
C ARG A 77 -19.61 25.97 -9.34
N ALA A 78 -19.35 27.27 -9.54
CA ALA A 78 -18.01 27.84 -9.44
C ALA A 78 -17.39 27.72 -8.03
N LYS A 79 -18.21 27.75 -6.97
CA LYS A 79 -17.77 27.48 -5.59
C LYS A 79 -17.43 26.00 -5.37
N ASN A 80 -18.26 25.09 -5.87
CA ASN A 80 -17.99 23.65 -5.80
C ASN A 80 -16.73 23.26 -6.59
N GLU A 81 -16.50 23.84 -7.77
CA GLU A 81 -15.28 23.61 -8.56
C GLU A 81 -14.01 24.04 -7.80
N LYS A 82 -14.05 25.21 -7.13
CA LYS A 82 -12.95 25.68 -6.26
C LYS A 82 -12.73 24.76 -5.05
N LEU A 83 -13.80 24.26 -4.42
CA LEU A 83 -13.71 23.30 -3.31
C LEU A 83 -13.14 21.95 -3.75
N ILE A 84 -13.58 21.44 -4.92
CA ILE A 84 -13.05 20.22 -5.53
C ILE A 84 -11.55 20.37 -5.81
N GLU A 85 -11.11 21.48 -6.39
CA GLU A 85 -9.70 21.71 -6.68
C GLU A 85 -8.86 21.91 -5.40
N GLY A 86 -9.38 22.62 -4.39
CA GLY A 86 -8.75 22.68 -3.08
C GLY A 86 -8.55 21.30 -2.44
N ASN A 87 -9.57 20.43 -2.51
CA ASN A 87 -9.51 19.07 -1.98
C ASN A 87 -8.54 18.16 -2.76
N LYS A 88 -8.48 18.26 -4.10
CA LYS A 88 -7.45 17.57 -4.89
C LYS A 88 -6.03 17.99 -4.48
N ASN A 89 -5.81 19.29 -4.30
CA ASN A 89 -4.50 19.81 -3.93
C ASN A 89 -4.09 19.37 -2.52
N LEU A 90 -5.01 19.40 -1.54
CA LEU A 90 -4.80 18.85 -0.21
C LEU A 90 -4.51 17.33 -0.24
N THR A 91 -5.26 16.59 -1.06
CA THR A 91 -5.04 15.14 -1.24
C THR A 91 -3.64 14.85 -1.79
N ARG A 92 -3.20 15.60 -2.81
CA ARG A 92 -1.85 15.47 -3.37
C ARG A 92 -0.78 15.79 -2.32
N TRP A 93 -0.95 16.87 -1.56
CA TRP A 93 0.03 17.29 -0.54
C TRP A 93 0.13 16.27 0.61
N ASN A 94 -0.99 15.68 1.02
CA ASN A 94 -1.00 14.58 2.01
C ASN A 94 -0.31 13.31 1.47
N GLN A 95 -0.50 12.98 0.19
CA GLN A 95 0.19 11.86 -0.47
C GLN A 95 1.70 12.11 -0.58
N GLU A 96 2.10 13.31 -1.00
CA GLU A 96 3.48 13.79 -1.08
C GLU A 96 4.19 13.69 0.27
N LYS A 97 3.59 14.23 1.35
CA LYS A 97 4.13 14.12 2.71
C LYS A 97 4.09 12.70 3.28
N THR A 98 3.17 11.85 2.83
CA THR A 98 3.19 10.41 3.20
C THR A 98 4.36 9.69 2.53
N ALA A 99 4.67 10.00 1.26
CA ALA A 99 5.84 9.44 0.57
C ALA A 99 7.15 9.90 1.22
N GLU A 100 7.30 11.20 1.47
CA GLU A 100 8.46 11.80 2.16
C GLU A 100 8.68 11.19 3.56
N ASN A 101 7.62 11.05 4.36
CA ASN A 101 7.70 10.40 5.67
C ASN A 101 8.11 8.92 5.56
N ASN A 102 7.64 8.18 4.55
CA ASN A 102 8.02 6.78 4.35
C ASN A 102 9.48 6.64 3.90
N GLU A 103 9.99 7.56 3.08
CA GLU A 103 11.40 7.61 2.68
C GLU A 103 12.31 7.92 3.88
N LEU A 104 11.97 8.93 4.68
CA LEU A 104 12.66 9.26 5.93
C LEU A 104 12.61 8.12 6.95
N MET A 105 11.51 7.37 7.04
CA MET A 105 11.41 6.18 7.88
C MET A 105 12.36 5.06 7.43
N ASN A 106 12.50 4.83 6.12
CA ASN A 106 13.43 3.84 5.58
C ASN A 106 14.90 4.25 5.83
N GLU A 107 15.23 5.53 5.68
CA GLU A 107 16.57 6.06 6.02
C GLU A 107 16.86 5.93 7.52
N ALA A 108 15.90 6.28 8.38
CA ALA A 108 16.01 6.13 9.83
C ALA A 108 16.18 4.66 10.26
N GLN A 109 15.49 3.72 9.61
CA GLN A 109 15.69 2.28 9.83
C GLN A 109 17.12 1.87 9.43
N LYS A 110 17.58 2.23 8.23
CA LYS A 110 18.93 1.88 7.75
C LYS A 110 20.04 2.44 8.66
N LEU A 111 19.89 3.68 9.13
CA LEU A 111 20.82 4.28 10.10
C LEU A 111 20.75 3.61 11.47
N THR A 112 19.60 3.05 11.86
CA THR A 112 19.44 2.25 13.07
C THR A 112 20.15 0.90 12.95
N GLU A 113 20.02 0.21 11.80
CA GLU A 113 20.74 -1.04 11.51
C GLU A 113 22.28 -0.82 11.50
N GLU A 114 22.74 0.28 10.91
CA GLU A 114 24.17 0.67 10.92
C GLU A 114 24.66 1.01 12.34
N ARG A 115 23.86 1.73 13.14
CA ARG A 115 24.14 2.01 14.55
C ARG A 115 24.27 0.74 15.37
N ASP A 116 23.34 -0.20 15.23
CA ASP A 116 23.27 -1.39 16.08
C ASP A 116 24.39 -2.38 15.74
N ASN A 117 24.72 -2.54 14.47
CA ASN A 117 25.91 -3.27 14.02
C ASN A 117 27.21 -2.66 14.58
N LEU A 118 27.35 -1.33 14.56
CA LEU A 118 28.52 -0.64 15.12
C LEU A 118 28.59 -0.75 16.66
N THR A 119 27.45 -0.64 17.34
CA THR A 119 27.33 -0.75 18.80
C THR A 119 27.74 -2.15 19.25
N TRP A 120 27.14 -3.17 18.63
CA TRP A 120 27.48 -4.57 18.86
C TRP A 120 28.96 -4.87 18.57
N THR A 121 29.51 -4.33 17.47
CA THR A 121 30.94 -4.48 17.13
C THR A 121 31.83 -3.86 18.22
N MET A 122 31.44 -2.73 18.79
CA MET A 122 32.17 -2.07 19.88
C MET A 122 32.09 -2.88 21.18
N GLU A 123 30.91 -3.38 21.55
CA GLU A 123 30.72 -4.25 22.72
C GLU A 123 31.60 -5.49 22.64
N VAL A 124 31.63 -6.17 21.48
CA VAL A 124 32.44 -7.37 21.29
C VAL A 124 33.94 -7.06 21.23
N ILE A 125 34.38 -5.94 20.67
CA ILE A 125 35.80 -5.55 20.75
C ILE A 125 36.24 -5.30 22.20
N LEU A 126 35.36 -4.75 23.04
CA LEU A 126 35.65 -4.42 24.43
C LEU A 126 35.72 -5.63 25.38
N THR A 127 35.34 -6.84 24.96
CA THR A 127 35.48 -8.06 25.79
C THR A 127 36.83 -8.76 25.64
N PHE A 128 37.74 -8.29 24.76
CA PHE A 128 39.05 -8.90 24.55
C PHE A 128 40.20 -7.90 24.82
N ASP A 129 41.18 -8.30 25.64
CA ASP A 129 42.44 -7.54 25.83
C ASP A 129 43.21 -7.34 24.50
N SER A 130 43.05 -8.27 23.56
CA SER A 130 43.51 -8.13 22.18
C SER A 130 42.55 -8.84 21.23
N PHE A 131 41.79 -8.07 20.45
CA PHE A 131 40.74 -8.59 19.58
C PHE A 131 41.32 -9.19 18.27
N PRO A 132 41.07 -10.47 17.94
CA PRO A 132 41.61 -11.10 16.73
C PRO A 132 40.77 -10.76 15.49
N VAL A 133 40.94 -9.53 14.98
CA VAL A 133 40.22 -8.93 13.83
C VAL A 133 40.15 -9.85 12.60
N LYS A 134 41.19 -10.67 12.34
CA LYS A 134 41.22 -11.56 11.18
C LYS A 134 40.18 -12.68 11.25
N ASP A 135 39.89 -13.16 12.46
CA ASP A 135 39.06 -14.33 12.69
C ASP A 135 37.58 -13.91 12.80
N PHE A 136 37.28 -12.82 13.50
CA PHE A 136 35.91 -12.30 13.65
C PHE A 136 35.46 -11.34 12.53
N CYS A 137 36.38 -10.69 11.79
CA CYS A 137 36.03 -9.68 10.77
C CYS A 137 36.56 -9.99 9.36
N PRO A 138 36.29 -11.18 8.79
CA PRO A 138 36.68 -11.53 7.43
C PRO A 138 36.13 -10.52 6.41
N ASN A 139 36.92 -10.18 5.39
CA ASN A 139 36.56 -9.22 4.33
C ASN A 139 36.08 -7.84 4.85
N LYS A 140 36.54 -7.41 6.03
CA LYS A 140 36.11 -6.17 6.73
C LYS A 140 34.63 -6.17 7.18
N LYS A 141 34.01 -7.34 7.36
CA LYS A 141 32.69 -7.49 7.96
C LYS A 141 32.80 -8.33 9.23
N CYS A 142 32.54 -7.71 10.38
CA CYS A 142 32.54 -8.41 11.66
C CYS A 142 31.30 -9.30 11.81
N GLN A 143 31.46 -10.43 12.51
CA GLN A 143 30.41 -11.42 12.79
C GLN A 143 30.54 -11.94 14.23
N PRO A 144 29.45 -12.41 14.88
CA PRO A 144 29.51 -12.82 16.29
C PRO A 144 30.36 -14.05 16.58
N CYS A 145 30.49 -14.95 15.60
CA CYS A 145 31.40 -16.07 15.66
C CYS A 145 32.59 -15.86 14.72
N GLN A 146 33.72 -16.50 15.04
CA GLN A 146 34.87 -16.56 14.15
C GLN A 146 34.49 -17.18 12.79
N ASN A 147 35.21 -16.84 11.73
CA ASN A 147 35.06 -17.41 10.41
C ASN A 147 35.08 -18.95 10.43
N SER A 148 34.13 -19.57 9.72
CA SER A 148 33.86 -21.03 9.70
C SER A 148 33.24 -21.63 10.97
N TRP A 149 32.87 -20.82 11.97
CA TRP A 149 31.97 -21.23 13.05
C TRP A 149 30.52 -20.82 12.73
N ILE A 150 29.56 -21.55 13.29
CA ILE A 150 28.12 -21.28 13.15
C ILE A 150 27.61 -20.72 14.48
N GLN A 151 26.82 -19.65 14.46
CA GLN A 151 26.13 -19.16 15.65
C GLN A 151 24.81 -19.91 15.87
N PHE A 152 24.52 -20.30 17.10
CA PHE A 152 23.18 -20.66 17.54
C PHE A 152 22.96 -20.17 18.97
N GLN A 153 21.91 -19.39 19.17
CA GLN A 153 21.69 -18.59 20.39
C GLN A 153 22.95 -17.75 20.73
N GLU A 154 23.43 -17.82 21.96
CA GLU A 154 24.61 -17.11 22.47
C GLU A 154 25.93 -17.90 22.31
N LYS A 155 25.87 -19.09 21.69
CA LYS A 155 27.00 -20.01 21.51
C LYS A 155 27.50 -20.03 20.04
N CYS A 156 28.78 -20.36 19.87
CA CYS A 156 29.45 -20.56 18.58
C CYS A 156 29.95 -22.00 18.44
N TYR A 157 29.72 -22.64 17.29
CA TYR A 157 29.96 -24.07 17.09
C TYR A 157 30.86 -24.33 15.87
N LEU A 158 31.84 -25.22 16.01
CA LEU A 158 32.74 -25.66 14.94
C LEU A 158 32.57 -27.15 14.65
N PHE A 159 31.91 -27.46 13.52
CA PHE A 159 31.79 -28.82 13.02
C PHE A 159 33.07 -29.18 12.24
N TYR A 160 34.00 -29.87 12.91
CA TYR A 160 35.28 -30.29 12.31
C TYR A 160 35.09 -31.46 11.33
N LYS A 161 35.15 -31.16 10.03
CA LYS A 161 34.80 -32.06 8.92
C LYS A 161 36.00 -32.68 8.20
N GLU A 162 37.22 -32.50 8.69
CA GLU A 162 38.40 -33.09 8.07
C GLU A 162 38.38 -34.63 8.16
N ALA A 163 38.63 -35.29 7.04
CA ALA A 163 38.83 -36.73 6.99
C ALA A 163 40.14 -37.14 7.70
N ALA A 164 40.38 -38.46 7.81
CA ALA A 164 41.46 -39.06 8.59
C ALA A 164 42.84 -38.36 8.45
N PRO A 165 43.60 -38.19 9.56
CA PRO A 165 43.50 -38.93 10.82
C PRO A 165 42.42 -38.42 11.79
N TRP A 166 41.54 -39.35 12.18
CA TRP A 166 40.57 -39.15 13.24
C TRP A 166 41.25 -38.94 14.60
N LYS A 167 40.63 -38.14 15.46
CA LYS A 167 41.15 -37.79 16.79
C LYS A 167 40.47 -38.63 17.87
N THR A 168 41.19 -38.95 18.95
CA THR A 168 40.54 -39.43 20.20
C THR A 168 39.73 -38.30 20.84
N TRP A 169 38.90 -38.62 21.83
CA TRP A 169 38.14 -37.63 22.59
C TRP A 169 39.06 -36.56 23.20
N GLU A 170 40.19 -36.96 23.79
CA GLU A 170 41.19 -36.08 24.38
C GLU A 170 41.85 -35.18 23.32
N GLN A 171 42.18 -35.75 22.16
CA GLN A 171 42.79 -35.00 21.05
C GLN A 171 41.81 -34.00 20.43
N SER A 172 40.51 -34.32 20.35
CA SER A 172 39.48 -33.36 19.96
C SER A 172 39.27 -32.28 21.01
N ARG A 173 39.27 -32.62 22.31
CA ARG A 173 39.20 -31.63 23.39
C ARG A 173 40.38 -30.67 23.36
N GLN A 174 41.60 -31.18 23.21
CA GLN A 174 42.81 -30.36 23.03
C GLN A 174 42.74 -29.49 21.77
N PHE A 175 42.16 -29.98 20.66
CA PHE A 175 41.96 -29.19 19.45
C PHE A 175 40.99 -28.01 19.67
N CYS A 176 39.88 -28.21 20.39
CA CYS A 176 38.97 -27.12 20.76
C CYS A 176 39.64 -26.12 21.72
N GLN A 177 40.37 -26.60 22.72
CA GLN A 177 41.06 -25.75 23.71
C GLN A 177 42.17 -24.91 23.08
N ASN A 178 42.89 -25.44 22.08
CA ASN A 178 43.82 -24.69 21.24
C ASN A 178 43.15 -23.64 20.33
N LYS A 179 41.81 -23.57 20.31
CA LYS A 179 40.99 -22.57 19.62
C LYS A 179 40.17 -21.69 20.59
N SER A 180 40.51 -21.71 21.90
CA SER A 180 39.78 -21.01 22.96
C SER A 180 38.32 -21.44 23.13
N ALA A 181 38.05 -22.74 22.91
CA ALA A 181 36.74 -23.37 23.11
C ALA A 181 36.90 -24.72 23.83
N ASP A 182 35.82 -25.49 23.97
CA ASP A 182 35.87 -26.89 24.42
C ASP A 182 34.99 -27.76 23.51
N LEU A 183 34.83 -29.04 23.82
CA LEU A 183 33.82 -29.89 23.16
C LEU A 183 32.41 -29.41 23.54
N VAL A 184 31.45 -29.52 22.61
CA VAL A 184 30.08 -29.04 22.85
C VAL A 184 29.43 -29.74 24.03
N VAL A 185 28.84 -28.95 24.92
CA VAL A 185 27.88 -29.36 25.96
C VAL A 185 26.50 -29.01 25.44
N VAL A 186 25.57 -29.96 25.48
CA VAL A 186 24.20 -29.77 25.01
C VAL A 186 23.30 -29.56 26.24
N ASP A 187 22.70 -28.38 26.34
CA ASP A 187 21.91 -28.00 27.52
C ASP A 187 20.40 -28.24 27.33
N ASP A 188 19.89 -28.20 26.10
CA ASP A 188 18.47 -28.39 25.79
C ASP A 188 18.19 -29.12 24.46
N LEU A 189 16.91 -29.45 24.22
CA LEU A 189 16.46 -30.16 23.02
C LEU A 189 16.61 -29.35 21.72
N GLN A 190 16.56 -28.01 21.78
CA GLN A 190 16.74 -27.14 20.61
C GLN A 190 18.22 -27.09 20.20
N GLU A 191 19.14 -27.09 21.18
CA GLU A 191 20.57 -27.28 20.92
C GLU A 191 20.86 -28.68 20.40
N GLN A 192 20.23 -29.73 20.96
CA GLN A 192 20.33 -31.10 20.44
C GLN A 192 19.86 -31.20 18.98
N GLU A 193 18.72 -30.59 18.63
CA GLU A 193 18.22 -30.54 17.25
C GLU A 193 19.16 -29.73 16.34
N PHE A 194 19.62 -28.55 16.79
CA PHE A 194 20.57 -27.72 16.05
C PHE A 194 21.87 -28.48 15.74
N VAL A 195 22.49 -29.10 16.74
CA VAL A 195 23.71 -29.90 16.58
C VAL A 195 23.46 -31.06 15.63
N SER A 196 22.38 -31.83 15.85
CA SER A 196 22.02 -32.99 15.02
C SER A 196 21.86 -32.65 13.54
N ASN A 197 21.20 -31.53 13.24
CA ASN A 197 20.95 -31.07 11.87
C ASN A 197 22.23 -30.62 11.11
N HIS A 198 23.35 -30.41 11.81
CA HIS A 198 24.63 -30.01 11.21
C HIS A 198 25.66 -31.15 11.13
N LEU A 199 25.37 -32.33 11.68
CA LEU A 199 26.25 -33.50 11.59
C LEU A 199 26.19 -34.12 10.19
N GLU A 200 27.35 -34.39 9.60
CA GLU A 200 27.42 -35.14 8.33
C GLU A 200 27.25 -36.65 8.57
N PRO A 201 26.46 -37.36 7.73
CA PRO A 201 26.16 -38.78 7.94
C PRO A 201 27.34 -39.67 7.57
N TYR A 202 27.88 -40.40 8.55
CA TYR A 202 28.92 -41.40 8.32
C TYR A 202 28.34 -42.78 8.02
N PHE A 203 28.78 -43.41 6.93
CA PHE A 203 28.43 -44.79 6.53
C PHE A 203 29.11 -45.87 7.42
N SER A 204 29.40 -45.57 8.68
CA SER A 204 30.16 -46.43 9.58
C SER A 204 29.85 -46.13 11.04
N ARG A 205 29.38 -47.15 11.79
CA ARG A 205 29.05 -47.09 13.22
C ARG A 205 30.22 -46.74 14.18
N PHE A 206 31.41 -46.52 13.63
CA PHE A 206 32.64 -46.21 14.38
C PHE A 206 33.19 -44.81 14.06
N HIS A 207 32.47 -44.03 13.25
CA HIS A 207 32.86 -42.68 12.84
C HIS A 207 31.73 -41.71 13.17
N GLY A 208 32.08 -40.55 13.74
CA GLY A 208 31.14 -39.61 14.34
C GLY A 208 31.86 -38.41 14.92
N TYR A 209 31.08 -37.46 15.44
CA TYR A 209 31.58 -36.26 16.10
C TYR A 209 31.72 -36.53 17.61
N TRP A 210 32.81 -36.08 18.23
CA TRP A 210 32.96 -36.12 19.68
C TRP A 210 32.20 -34.98 20.33
N LEU A 211 31.32 -35.30 21.29
CA LEU A 211 30.65 -34.36 22.18
C LEU A 211 31.44 -34.25 23.50
N GLY A 212 31.11 -33.26 24.33
CA GLY A 212 31.75 -33.05 25.63
C GLY A 212 31.46 -34.11 26.69
N LEU A 213 30.55 -35.04 26.42
CA LEU A 213 30.17 -36.08 27.36
C LEU A 213 31.22 -37.18 27.46
N ARG A 214 31.56 -37.58 28.69
CA ARG A 214 32.44 -38.73 28.99
C ARG A 214 32.00 -39.46 30.26
N GLN A 215 32.42 -40.71 30.42
CA GLN A 215 32.15 -41.47 31.64
C GLN A 215 33.32 -41.34 32.64
N VAL A 216 33.02 -40.99 33.89
CA VAL A 216 33.97 -40.89 35.00
C VAL A 216 33.37 -41.60 36.21
N ASN A 217 34.05 -42.60 36.76
CA ASN A 217 33.58 -43.41 37.90
C ASN A 217 32.14 -43.94 37.73
N ASN A 218 31.83 -44.43 36.51
CA ASN A 218 30.52 -44.89 36.03
C ASN A 218 29.44 -43.79 35.84
N ILE A 219 29.70 -42.54 36.20
CA ILE A 219 28.79 -41.40 35.99
C ILE A 219 29.09 -40.74 34.63
N TRP A 220 28.06 -40.33 33.90
CA TRP A 220 28.20 -39.50 32.69
C TRP A 220 28.33 -38.02 33.08
N VAL A 221 29.40 -37.38 32.63
CA VAL A 221 29.79 -36.01 33.02
C VAL A 221 30.26 -35.24 31.79
N TRP A 222 29.80 -34.00 31.65
CA TRP A 222 30.15 -33.07 30.58
C TRP A 222 31.53 -32.40 30.82
N VAL A 223 32.06 -31.67 29.82
CA VAL A 223 33.42 -31.09 29.90
C VAL A 223 33.57 -29.95 30.90
N ASP A 224 32.47 -29.27 31.20
CA ASP A 224 32.31 -28.22 32.21
C ASP A 224 32.26 -28.77 33.66
N GLY A 225 31.92 -30.06 33.81
CA GLY A 225 31.90 -30.78 35.07
C GLY A 225 30.50 -31.10 35.63
N HIS A 226 29.41 -30.78 34.91
CA HIS A 226 28.07 -31.16 35.36
C HIS A 226 27.73 -32.62 34.97
N ASN A 227 26.93 -33.30 35.80
CA ASN A 227 26.42 -34.65 35.49
C ASN A 227 25.35 -34.55 34.41
N ASP A 228 25.32 -35.49 33.47
CA ASP A 228 24.27 -35.49 32.44
C ASP A 228 22.86 -35.61 33.03
N THR A 229 21.92 -34.93 32.36
CA THR A 229 20.50 -34.88 32.72
C THR A 229 19.55 -35.12 31.54
N LEU A 230 20.04 -35.25 30.30
CA LEU A 230 19.20 -35.30 29.09
C LEU A 230 18.78 -36.73 28.67
N GLY A 231 19.60 -37.76 28.91
CA GLY A 231 19.19 -39.19 28.93
C GLY A 231 19.11 -39.92 27.59
#